data_AF-A0A1Q5AY08-F1
#
_entry.id   AF-A0A1Q5AY08-F1
#
_cell.length_a   1.000
_cell.length_b   1.000
_cell.length_c   1.000
_cell.angle_alpha   90.00
_cell.angle_beta   90.00
_cell.angle_gamma   90.00
#
_symmetry.space_group_name_H-M   'P 1'
#
loop_
_entity.id
_entity.type
_entity.pdbx_description
1 polymer ?
#
loop_
_entity_poly.entity_id
_entity_poly.type
_entity_poly.pdbx_seq_one_letter_code
_entity_poly.pdbx_strand_id
1 'polypeptide(L)'
;MHDPEFLRHYVVESIRIATIDRIVNELDEARDAADLSKAALARAISADPAVVRRLFSAKHVNPTLGTLAEVAAALGMRITLEPLPPAERKSVTEPLLDGRAADTQALAQHLSELRNGTSPSAAA
;
A
#
# COMPACT_ATOMS: atom_id res chain seq x y z
N MET A 1 15.71 -20.58 0.50
CA MET A 1 15.76 -19.47 1.48
C MET A 1 15.69 -20.05 2.88
N HIS A 2 16.79 -20.02 3.64
CA HIS A 2 16.84 -20.51 5.04
C HIS A 2 17.33 -19.40 5.99
N ASP A 3 17.34 -18.15 5.52
CA ASP A 3 17.73 -16.99 6.29
C ASP A 3 16.45 -16.29 6.82
N PRO A 4 16.21 -16.34 8.15
CA PRO A 4 15.08 -15.67 8.77
C PRO A 4 15.07 -14.15 8.58
N GLU A 5 16.25 -13.50 8.50
CA GLU A 5 16.34 -12.06 8.29
C GLU A 5 15.93 -11.70 6.87
N PHE A 6 16.41 -12.46 5.89
CA PHE A 6 15.97 -12.30 4.50
C PHE A 6 14.46 -12.45 4.37
N LEU A 7 13.88 -13.49 4.99
CA LEU A 7 12.44 -13.73 4.94
C LEU A 7 11.65 -12.55 5.51
N ARG A 8 12.04 -12.07 6.70
CA ARG A 8 11.39 -10.91 7.33
C ARG A 8 11.47 -9.68 6.45
N HIS A 9 12.66 -9.37 5.92
CA HIS A 9 12.85 -8.22 5.05
C HIS A 9 11.99 -8.32 3.79
N TYR A 10 11.94 -9.51 3.16
CA TYR A 10 11.14 -9.74 1.97
C TYR A 10 9.64 -9.55 2.24
N VAL A 11 9.11 -10.09 3.35
CA VAL A 11 7.71 -9.93 3.75
C VAL A 11 7.38 -8.46 4.02
N VAL A 12 8.19 -7.77 4.85
CA VAL A 12 7.98 -6.35 5.18
C VAL A 12 7.95 -5.50 3.92
N GLU A 13 8.93 -5.65 3.04
CA GLU A 13 9.02 -4.80 1.86
C GLU A 13 7.88 -5.06 0.87
N SER A 14 7.49 -6.33 0.71
CA SER A 14 6.36 -6.70 -0.17
C SER A 14 5.05 -6.08 0.33
N ILE A 15 4.78 -6.17 1.64
CA ILE A 15 3.57 -5.60 2.24
C ILE A 15 3.58 -4.08 2.21
N ARG A 16 4.73 -3.47 2.47
CA ARG A 16 4.90 -2.01 2.38
C ARG A 16 4.58 -1.48 0.99
N ILE A 17 5.16 -2.09 -0.04
CA ILE A 17 4.94 -1.67 -1.44
C ILE A 17 3.45 -1.81 -1.77
N ALA A 18 2.86 -2.99 -1.55
CA ALA A 18 1.46 -3.25 -1.87
C ALA A 18 0.50 -2.29 -1.12
N THR A 19 0.79 -1.98 0.15
CA THR A 19 -0.02 -1.06 0.95
C THR A 19 0.06 0.38 0.43
N ILE A 20 1.26 0.87 0.12
CA ILE A 20 1.45 2.23 -0.40
C ILE A 20 0.78 2.36 -1.77
N ASP A 21 1.02 1.41 -2.68
CA ASP A 21 0.46 1.45 -4.03
C ASP A 21 -1.07 1.44 -3.98
N ARG A 22 -1.67 0.57 -3.16
CA ARG A 22 -3.12 0.52 -2.97
C ARG A 22 -3.68 1.84 -2.45
N ILE A 23 -3.13 2.39 -1.36
CA ILE A 23 -3.63 3.64 -0.77
C ILE A 23 -3.50 4.81 -1.76
N VAL A 24 -2.37 4.91 -2.46
CA VAL A 24 -2.14 5.99 -3.43
C VAL A 24 -3.11 5.88 -4.60
N ASN A 25 -3.38 4.67 -5.10
CA ASN A 25 -4.35 4.45 -6.17
C ASN A 25 -5.78 4.80 -5.71
N GLU A 26 -6.21 4.32 -4.54
CA GLU A 26 -7.52 4.65 -3.96
C GLU A 26 -7.70 6.18 -3.80
N LEU A 27 -6.63 6.89 -3.39
CA LEU A 27 -6.66 8.36 -3.29
C LEU A 27 -6.67 9.05 -4.66
N ASP A 28 -5.98 8.54 -5.68
CA ASP A 28 -6.02 9.13 -7.04
C ASP A 28 -7.40 8.92 -7.68
N GLU A 29 -8.00 7.74 -7.49
CA GLU A 29 -9.36 7.43 -7.92
C GLU A 29 -10.40 8.32 -7.25
N ALA A 30 -10.30 8.51 -5.92
CA ALA A 30 -11.19 9.41 -5.18
C ALA A 30 -11.01 10.87 -5.61
N ARG A 31 -9.77 11.28 -5.90
CA ARG A 31 -9.47 12.60 -6.46
C ARG A 31 -10.13 12.78 -7.83
N ASP A 32 -10.02 11.79 -8.72
CA ASP A 32 -10.64 11.83 -10.05
C ASP A 32 -12.18 11.83 -9.96
N ALA A 33 -12.77 11.03 -9.08
CA ALA A 33 -14.22 11.02 -8.85
C ALA A 33 -14.77 12.35 -8.30
N ALA A 34 -13.93 13.14 -7.63
CA ALA A 34 -14.25 14.48 -7.14
C ALA A 34 -13.95 15.61 -8.15
N ASP A 35 -13.57 15.27 -9.40
CA ASP A 35 -13.14 16.22 -10.45
C ASP A 35 -12.02 17.17 -9.99
N LEU A 36 -11.19 16.74 -9.03
CA LEU A 36 -10.18 17.58 -8.41
C LEU A 36 -8.83 17.43 -9.12
N SER A 37 -8.31 18.50 -9.73
CA SER A 37 -6.96 18.43 -10.30
C SER A 37 -5.88 18.23 -9.22
N LYS A 38 -4.76 17.58 -9.57
CA LYS A 38 -3.59 17.42 -8.68
C LYS A 38 -3.08 18.77 -8.13
N ALA A 39 -3.14 19.84 -8.92
CA ALA A 39 -2.77 21.19 -8.49
C ALA A 39 -3.79 21.81 -7.52
N ALA A 40 -5.09 21.56 -7.71
CA ALA A 40 -6.12 22.01 -6.79
C ALA A 40 -6.00 21.29 -5.43
N LEU A 41 -5.73 19.98 -5.46
CA LEU A 41 -5.47 19.20 -4.25
C LEU A 41 -4.24 19.72 -3.49
N ALA A 42 -3.12 19.98 -4.18
CA ALA A 42 -1.94 20.57 -3.56
C ALA A 42 -2.24 21.88 -2.83
N ARG A 43 -3.04 22.76 -3.44
CA ARG A 43 -3.48 24.00 -2.79
C ARG A 43 -4.36 23.74 -1.57
N ALA A 44 -5.27 22.77 -1.62
CA ALA A 44 -6.16 22.44 -0.52
C ALA A 44 -5.41 22.00 0.75
N ILE A 45 -4.30 21.27 0.58
CA ILE A 45 -3.47 20.79 1.69
C ILE A 45 -2.25 21.67 1.99
N SER A 46 -2.15 22.85 1.34
CA SER A 46 -0.98 23.74 1.46
C SER A 46 0.37 23.05 1.15
N ALA A 47 0.37 22.09 0.23
CA ALA A 47 1.57 21.37 -0.19
C ALA A 47 2.16 21.89 -1.51
N ASP A 48 3.43 21.59 -1.75
CA ASP A 48 4.08 21.85 -3.03
C ASP A 48 3.42 21.02 -4.16
N PRO A 49 2.96 21.63 -5.26
CA PRO A 49 2.41 20.92 -6.42
C PRO A 49 3.31 19.79 -6.96
N ALA A 50 4.63 19.93 -6.85
CA ALA A 50 5.58 18.89 -7.27
C ALA A 50 5.47 17.62 -6.40
N VAL A 51 5.22 17.77 -5.10
CA VAL A 51 5.03 16.66 -4.17
C VAL A 51 3.76 15.88 -4.52
N VAL A 52 2.64 16.58 -4.73
CA VAL A 52 1.37 15.94 -5.10
C VAL A 52 1.44 15.31 -6.48
N ARG A 53 2.09 15.96 -7.45
CA ARG A 53 2.30 15.35 -8.78
C ARG A 53 3.11 14.07 -8.65
N ARG A 54 4.22 14.10 -7.91
CA ARG A 54 5.08 12.92 -7.70
C ARG A 54 4.33 11.78 -7.01
N LEU A 55 3.50 12.10 -6.01
CA LEU A 55 2.68 11.13 -5.28
C LEU A 55 1.85 10.27 -6.24
N PHE A 56 1.22 10.89 -7.24
CA PHE A 56 0.31 10.22 -8.17
C PHE A 56 0.88 9.95 -9.56
N SER A 57 2.19 10.09 -9.78
CA SER A 57 2.77 9.88 -11.12
C SER A 57 4.07 9.08 -11.11
N ALA A 58 4.71 8.93 -9.96
CA ALA A 58 5.94 8.15 -9.88
C ALA A 58 5.59 6.66 -9.74
N LYS A 59 6.37 5.81 -10.43
CA LYS A 59 6.25 4.34 -10.34
C LYS A 59 6.49 3.81 -8.92
N HIS A 60 7.30 4.53 -8.14
CA HIS A 60 7.56 4.23 -6.74
C HIS A 60 7.53 5.53 -5.94
N VAL A 61 6.72 5.53 -4.88
CA VAL A 61 6.60 6.62 -3.92
C VAL A 61 6.78 6.08 -2.51
N ASN A 62 7.33 6.89 -1.63
CA ASN A 62 7.44 6.58 -0.21
C ASN A 62 6.91 7.77 0.59
N PRO A 63 5.59 8.03 0.54
CA PRO A 63 4.99 9.14 1.26
C PRO A 63 5.06 8.89 2.77
N THR A 64 5.00 9.98 3.54
CA THR A 64 4.79 9.86 4.98
C THR A 64 3.31 9.56 5.25
N LEU A 65 3.00 8.91 6.38
CA LEU A 65 1.62 8.72 6.81
C LEU A 65 0.88 10.05 6.98
N GLY A 66 1.58 11.11 7.43
CA GLY A 66 1.02 12.46 7.54
C GLY A 66 0.54 12.99 6.20
N THR A 67 1.37 12.87 5.15
CA THR A 67 1.00 13.27 3.78
C THR A 67 -0.22 12.50 3.28
N LEU A 68 -0.29 11.19 3.52
CA LEU A 68 -1.44 10.37 3.13
C LEU A 68 -2.72 10.81 3.87
N ALA A 69 -2.61 11.10 5.16
CA ALA A 69 -3.74 11.54 5.98
C ALA A 69 -4.26 12.93 5.56
N GLU A 70 -3.37 13.87 5.24
CA GLU A 70 -3.73 15.20 4.73
C GLU A 70 -4.47 15.11 3.39
N VAL A 71 -3.96 14.30 2.45
CA VAL A 71 -4.61 14.05 1.16
C VAL A 71 -5.97 13.40 1.35
N ALA A 72 -6.06 12.36 2.20
CA ALA A 72 -7.32 11.70 2.51
C ALA A 72 -8.35 12.69 3.07
N ALA A 73 -7.96 13.55 4.02
CA ALA A 73 -8.85 14.54 4.61
C ALA A 73 -9.39 15.55 3.56
N ALA A 74 -8.53 16.01 2.63
CA ALA A 74 -8.94 16.90 1.55
C ALA A 74 -9.93 16.24 0.56
N LEU A 75 -9.93 14.91 0.48
CA LEU A 75 -10.85 14.11 -0.33
C LEU A 75 -12.08 13.60 0.46
N GLY A 76 -12.25 14.03 1.72
CA GLY A 76 -13.36 13.58 2.57
C GLY A 76 -13.22 12.13 3.07
N MET A 77 -12.00 11.59 3.04
CA MET A 77 -11.66 10.23 3.44
C MET A 77 -10.93 10.21 4.79
N ARG A 78 -10.81 9.01 5.38
CA ARG A 78 -9.99 8.75 6.57
C ARG A 78 -9.20 7.47 6.37
N ILE A 79 -8.03 7.38 7.00
CA ILE A 79 -7.23 6.15 7.04
C ILE A 79 -7.62 5.39 8.32
N THR A 80 -7.96 4.11 8.19
CA THR A 80 -8.30 3.22 9.33
C THR A 80 -7.41 1.99 9.35
N LEU A 81 -7.22 1.41 10.53
CA LEU A 81 -6.62 0.09 10.68
C LEU A 81 -7.72 -0.94 10.82
N GLU A 82 -7.56 -2.06 10.13
CA GLU A 82 -8.44 -3.22 10.22
C GLU A 82 -7.63 -4.49 10.52
N PRO A 83 -8.23 -5.50 11.18
CA PRO A 83 -7.55 -6.77 11.38
C PRO A 83 -7.33 -7.50 10.06
N LEU A 84 -6.13 -8.03 9.87
CA LEU A 84 -5.85 -8.91 8.73
C LEU A 84 -6.72 -10.19 8.80
N PRO A 85 -7.32 -10.62 7.69
CA PRO A 85 -8.01 -11.91 7.60
C PRO A 85 -7.12 -13.08 8.07
N PRO A 86 -7.68 -14.17 8.61
CA PRO A 86 -6.89 -15.30 9.10
C PRO A 86 -5.89 -15.88 8.08
N ALA A 87 -6.26 -15.91 6.80
CA ALA A 87 -5.37 -16.39 5.73
C ALA A 87 -4.15 -15.48 5.54
N GLU A 88 -4.36 -14.16 5.56
CA GLU A 88 -3.30 -13.18 5.40
C GLU A 88 -2.39 -13.08 6.64
N ARG A 89 -2.94 -13.31 7.84
CA ARG A 89 -2.12 -13.43 9.06
C ARG A 89 -1.11 -14.58 8.98
N LYS A 90 -1.49 -15.70 8.35
CA LYS A 90 -0.58 -16.85 8.13
C LYS A 90 0.52 -16.56 7.13
N SER A 91 0.25 -15.75 6.10
CA SER A 91 1.26 -15.40 5.08
C SER A 91 2.10 -14.18 5.46
N VAL A 92 1.60 -13.28 6.32
CA VAL A 92 2.28 -12.04 6.68
C VAL A 92 2.76 -12.05 8.12
N THR A 93 1.84 -12.16 9.07
CA THR A 93 2.15 -11.99 10.50
C THR A 93 3.01 -13.12 11.05
N GLU A 94 2.64 -14.37 10.79
CA GLU A 94 3.37 -15.54 11.31
C GLU A 94 4.83 -15.57 10.81
N PRO A 95 5.13 -15.39 9.50
CA PRO A 95 6.51 -15.36 9.02
C PRO A 95 7.35 -14.22 9.60
N LEU A 96 6.74 -13.06 9.86
CA LEU A 96 7.43 -11.93 10.48
C LEU A 96 7.84 -12.23 11.93
N LEU A 97 6.92 -12.79 12.71
CA LEU A 97 7.16 -13.13 14.12
C LEU A 97 8.10 -14.33 14.24
N ASP A 98 7.77 -15.44 13.59
CA ASP A 98 8.48 -16.70 13.74
C ASP A 98 9.81 -16.74 12.96
N GLY A 99 9.99 -15.88 11.95
CA GLY A 99 11.16 -15.90 11.07
C GLY A 99 11.24 -17.13 10.16
N ARG A 100 10.13 -17.84 9.97
CA ARG A 100 10.02 -19.04 9.13
C ARG A 100 8.65 -19.09 8.46
N ALA A 101 8.60 -19.73 7.29
CA ALA A 101 7.36 -20.04 6.60
C ALA A 101 7.31 -21.54 6.34
N ALA A 102 6.15 -22.15 6.55
CA ALA A 102 5.95 -23.59 6.28
C ALA A 102 6.17 -23.92 4.79
N ASP A 103 5.76 -23.01 3.91
CA ASP A 103 6.00 -23.06 2.47
C ASP A 103 6.52 -21.71 1.97
N THR A 104 7.84 -21.63 1.77
CA THR A 104 8.50 -20.40 1.29
C THR A 104 8.17 -20.08 -0.17
N GLN A 105 7.80 -21.07 -0.99
CA GLN A 105 7.47 -20.87 -2.39
C GLN A 105 6.06 -20.30 -2.54
N ALA A 106 5.08 -20.88 -1.84
CA ALA A 106 3.72 -20.36 -1.80
C ALA A 106 3.69 -18.93 -1.24
N LEU A 107 4.47 -18.65 -0.20
CA LEU A 107 4.61 -17.30 0.34
C LEU A 107 5.20 -16.32 -0.69
N ALA A 108 6.26 -16.69 -1.39
CA ALA A 108 6.87 -15.84 -2.41
C ALA A 108 5.92 -15.55 -3.57
N GLN A 109 5.13 -16.55 -3.99
CA GLN A 109 4.10 -16.38 -5.01
C GLN A 109 3.03 -15.38 -4.53
N HIS A 110 2.48 -15.57 -3.34
CA HIS A 110 1.46 -14.69 -2.77
C HIS A 110 1.94 -13.24 -2.63
N LEU A 111 3.15 -13.02 -2.12
CA LEU A 111 3.74 -11.68 -1.98
C LEU A 111 4.00 -11.02 -3.34
N SER A 112 4.37 -11.82 -4.36
CA SER A 112 4.50 -11.33 -5.74
C SER A 112 3.14 -10.94 -6.33
N GLU A 113 2.09 -11.72 -6.11
CA GLU A 113 0.72 -11.42 -6.54
C GLU A 113 0.20 -10.13 -5.91
N LEU A 114 0.40 -9.96 -4.59
CA LEU A 114 0.07 -8.73 -3.86
C LEU A 114 0.78 -7.51 -4.46
N ARG A 115 2.08 -7.62 -4.76
CA ARG A 115 2.86 -6.52 -5.33
C ARG A 115 2.44 -6.18 -6.75
N ASN A 116 2.08 -7.17 -7.56
CA ASN A 116 1.73 -6.95 -8.97
C ASN A 116 0.28 -6.48 -9.14
N GLY A 117 -0.45 -6.19 -8.05
CA GLY A 117 -1.83 -5.74 -8.08
C GLY A 117 -2.80 -6.80 -8.63
N THR A 118 -2.39 -8.06 -8.69
CA THR A 118 -3.25 -9.15 -9.17
C THR A 118 -3.99 -9.76 -7.98
N SER A 119 -4.82 -8.96 -7.30
CA SER A 119 -5.95 -9.55 -6.59
C SER A 119 -7.00 -9.92 -7.63
N PRO A 120 -7.53 -11.15 -7.63
CA PRO A 120 -8.66 -11.47 -8.47
C PRO A 120 -9.76 -10.48 -8.10
N SER A 121 -10.19 -9.71 -9.10
CA SER A 121 -11.46 -9.00 -9.08
C SER A 121 -12.46 -9.84 -8.29
N ALA A 122 -12.94 -9.29 -7.18
CA ALA A 122 -14.10 -9.81 -6.50
C ALA A 122 -15.28 -9.65 -7.46
N ALA A 123 -15.42 -10.64 -8.34
CA ALA A 123 -16.68 -10.97 -8.98
C ALA A 123 -17.59 -11.48 -7.86
N ALA A 124 -18.44 -10.58 -7.35
CA ALA A 124 -19.68 -10.87 -6.66
C ALA A 124 -20.61 -9.66 -6.78
#